data_AF-A0A0G3WJX6-F1
#
_entry.id   AF-A0A0G3WJX6-F1
#
_cell.length_a   1.000
_cell.length_b   1.000
_cell.length_c   1.000
_cell.angle_alpha   90.00
_cell.angle_beta   90.00
_cell.angle_gamma   90.00
#
_symmetry.space_group_name_H-M   'P 1'
#
loop_
_entity.id
_entity.type
_entity.pdbx_description
1 polymer ?
#
loop_
_entity_poly.entity_id
_entity_poly.type
_entity_poly.pdbx_seq_one_letter_code
_entity_poly.pdbx_strand_id
1 'polypeptide(L)'
;MKKILLSLCVIFTFCAAAFCAGERYIIFFSETSDIPAGAVEKILSSKRFCIVVPIAAGEKIPDNLDELASSGKAELSLVFNPEPIFPVLAQVYKMSGAKNLKASGFGDYVSGNLKEFANSANRESFGAFLKSGEVSKEILSYFAGAKLSWVNVQNAPDSLTGAFLSDGINAFVIYDNFPTAQKDVMPWLAAKTGNIIPVLLTKKHLSNAALMKYLIDLFEKSLYIKPAVPLYVSTVAKDLIPVKKSVSFSEESSANENVLNKLYAAAGYINKYRGSSSFDELSYKNAQSELGYLCGFDLLNGIASNAVSSVRMFDAAYNNIFRLLGYPIPDEASSQTSSFADAGSNASQIKQISGGVSITNEGYIYGIAVYNSGESIRVDVAAAWGEKVDFIDLYIDMNNLDWAGSTSMLAGAPGFLTSDSGWEYAVRITKNKALLYRHSAEGAALVSEINVTGSYFSIPNRYLRGNPENWGYQAVSVSQNKEITDFLNQTSKTKSAVLSSKPVQLTAIRIQK
;
A
#
# COMPACT_ATOMS: atom_id res chain seq x y z
N MET A 1 49.89 -4.14 -15.76
CA MET A 1 50.04 -5.26 -14.80
C MET A 1 50.17 -4.84 -13.34
N LYS A 2 51.01 -3.86 -12.96
CA LYS A 2 51.17 -3.43 -11.54
C LYS A 2 49.88 -2.97 -10.82
N LYS A 3 48.95 -2.29 -11.51
CA LYS A 3 47.64 -1.87 -10.91
C LYS A 3 46.68 -3.05 -10.64
N ILE A 4 46.79 -4.14 -11.40
CA ILE A 4 45.94 -5.33 -11.24
C ILE A 4 46.44 -6.18 -10.06
N LEU A 5 47.76 -6.32 -9.91
CA LEU A 5 48.35 -7.05 -8.77
C LEU A 5 48.11 -6.35 -7.42
N LEU A 6 48.18 -5.02 -7.39
CA LEU A 6 47.96 -4.25 -6.16
C LEU A 6 46.49 -4.33 -5.68
N SER A 7 45.53 -4.36 -6.61
CA SER A 7 44.11 -4.54 -6.26
C SER A 7 43.83 -5.96 -5.73
N LEU A 8 44.49 -6.99 -6.29
CA LEU A 8 44.35 -8.37 -5.80
C LEU A 8 44.97 -8.58 -4.41
N CYS A 9 46.13 -7.98 -4.11
CA CYS A 9 46.74 -8.09 -2.79
C CYS A 9 45.92 -7.38 -1.69
N VAL A 10 45.35 -6.20 -1.96
CA VAL A 10 44.49 -5.52 -0.97
C VAL A 10 43.23 -6.34 -0.67
N ILE A 11 42.67 -7.05 -1.64
CA ILE A 11 41.52 -7.95 -1.43
C ILE A 11 41.92 -9.16 -0.55
N PHE A 12 43.12 -9.71 -0.71
CA PHE A 12 43.55 -10.90 0.04
C PHE A 12 43.98 -10.58 1.48
N THR A 13 44.70 -9.48 1.73
CA THR A 13 45.20 -9.16 3.08
C THR A 13 44.09 -8.65 4.01
N PHE A 14 43.06 -7.98 3.47
CA PHE A 14 41.92 -7.49 4.26
C PHE A 14 40.97 -8.63 4.68
N CYS A 15 40.92 -9.72 3.90
CA CYS A 15 40.07 -10.87 4.19
C CYS A 15 40.54 -11.73 5.38
N ALA A 16 41.82 -11.68 5.77
CA ALA A 16 42.35 -12.59 6.79
C ALA A 16 42.20 -12.05 8.24
N ALA A 17 42.30 -10.73 8.44
CA ALA A 17 42.37 -10.15 9.79
C ALA A 17 41.00 -9.71 10.37
N ALA A 18 40.00 -9.44 9.51
CA ALA A 18 38.67 -9.00 9.94
C ALA A 18 37.63 -10.14 10.03
N PHE A 19 38.02 -11.37 9.64
CA PHE A 19 37.12 -12.53 9.53
C PHE A 19 37.61 -13.69 10.40
N CYS A 20 37.65 -13.48 11.71
CA CYS A 20 37.88 -14.57 12.66
C CYS A 20 36.70 -15.57 12.63
N ALA A 21 36.90 -16.72 11.98
CA ALA A 21 36.29 -18.06 12.14
C ALA A 21 34.75 -18.25 12.33
N GLY A 22 33.92 -17.21 12.42
CA GLY A 22 32.47 -17.32 12.56
C GLY A 22 31.75 -17.30 11.22
N GLU A 23 30.68 -18.08 11.09
CA GLU A 23 29.78 -17.96 9.95
C GLU A 23 29.07 -16.61 9.95
N ARG A 24 29.11 -15.88 8.83
CA ARG A 24 28.38 -14.62 8.65
C ARG A 24 27.38 -14.74 7.52
N TYR A 25 26.22 -14.13 7.70
CA TYR A 25 25.13 -14.11 6.74
C TYR A 25 24.74 -12.68 6.37
N ILE A 26 24.47 -12.46 5.08
CA ILE A 26 23.82 -11.25 4.59
C ILE A 26 22.41 -11.59 4.11
N ILE A 27 21.46 -10.73 4.43
CA ILE A 27 20.06 -10.92 4.05
C ILE A 27 19.64 -9.70 3.25
N PHE A 28 19.28 -9.92 1.98
CA PHE A 28 18.83 -8.87 1.08
C PHE A 28 17.31 -8.74 1.16
N PHE A 29 16.81 -7.64 1.69
CA PHE A 29 15.40 -7.28 1.62
C PHE A 29 15.17 -6.39 0.41
N SER A 30 14.27 -6.79 -0.48
CA SER A 30 13.79 -5.90 -1.53
C SER A 30 12.81 -4.90 -0.96
N GLU A 31 12.89 -3.64 -1.37
CA GLU A 31 11.87 -2.63 -1.07
C GLU A 31 10.53 -2.91 -1.80
N THR A 32 10.58 -3.66 -2.91
CA THR A 32 9.45 -3.86 -3.82
C THR A 32 9.39 -5.28 -4.38
N SER A 33 8.20 -5.72 -4.80
CA SER A 33 8.01 -6.92 -5.62
C SER A 33 8.40 -6.75 -7.08
N ASP A 34 8.55 -5.51 -7.53
CA ASP A 34 8.89 -5.16 -8.92
C ASP A 34 10.40 -5.30 -9.19
N ILE A 35 10.87 -6.54 -9.29
CA ILE A 35 12.27 -6.85 -9.61
C ILE A 35 12.44 -6.90 -11.14
N PRO A 36 13.35 -6.09 -11.73
CA PRO A 36 13.57 -6.09 -13.17
C PRO A 36 13.95 -7.48 -13.71
N ALA A 37 13.43 -7.86 -14.87
CA ALA A 37 13.64 -9.19 -15.48
C ALA A 37 15.13 -9.58 -15.58
N GLY A 38 16.00 -8.65 -15.99
CA GLY A 38 17.44 -8.90 -16.08
C GLY A 38 18.10 -9.17 -14.72
N ALA A 39 17.56 -8.66 -13.61
CA ALA A 39 18.02 -9.02 -12.28
C ALA A 39 17.48 -10.40 -11.87
N VAL A 40 16.22 -10.73 -12.19
CA VAL A 40 15.62 -12.04 -11.93
C VAL A 40 16.43 -13.16 -12.58
N GLU A 41 16.74 -13.07 -13.87
CA GLU A 41 17.54 -14.06 -14.60
C GLU A 41 18.92 -14.29 -13.95
N LYS A 42 19.56 -13.21 -13.48
CA LYS A 42 20.84 -13.29 -12.79
C LYS A 42 20.73 -13.93 -11.41
N ILE A 43 19.68 -13.67 -10.67
CA ILE A 43 19.44 -14.32 -9.37
C ILE A 43 19.18 -15.83 -9.58
N LEU A 44 18.35 -16.19 -10.56
CA LEU A 44 18.04 -17.60 -10.88
C LEU A 44 19.30 -18.38 -11.29
N SER A 45 20.19 -17.75 -12.07
CA SER A 45 21.45 -18.40 -12.49
C SER A 45 22.51 -18.50 -11.38
N SER A 46 22.38 -17.77 -10.26
CA SER A 46 23.31 -17.85 -9.14
C SER A 46 23.04 -19.09 -8.30
N LYS A 47 24.09 -19.76 -7.80
CA LYS A 47 23.92 -20.91 -6.90
C LYS A 47 23.64 -20.46 -5.46
N ARG A 48 24.14 -19.29 -5.07
CA ARG A 48 24.13 -18.84 -3.67
C ARG A 48 23.28 -17.62 -3.38
N PHE A 49 23.07 -16.75 -4.36
CA PHE A 49 22.34 -15.50 -4.12
C PHE A 49 20.86 -15.76 -3.89
N CYS A 50 20.30 -15.10 -2.87
CA CYS A 50 18.89 -15.13 -2.55
C CYS A 50 18.43 -13.77 -2.02
N ILE A 51 17.12 -13.51 -2.07
CA ILE A 51 16.51 -12.23 -1.72
C ILE A 51 15.18 -12.44 -0.99
N VAL A 52 14.77 -11.48 -0.17
CA VAL A 52 13.43 -11.40 0.43
C VAL A 52 12.60 -10.44 -0.40
N VAL A 53 11.41 -10.86 -0.80
CA VAL A 53 10.53 -10.07 -1.65
C VAL A 53 9.22 -9.78 -0.91
N PRO A 54 8.88 -8.51 -0.67
CA PRO A 54 7.61 -8.15 -0.04
C PRO A 54 6.44 -8.36 -1.00
N ILE A 55 5.37 -9.02 -0.55
CA ILE A 55 4.12 -9.21 -1.29
C ILE A 55 2.97 -8.82 -0.38
N ALA A 56 2.06 -7.97 -0.87
CA ALA A 56 0.93 -7.57 -0.05
C ALA A 56 -0.08 -8.71 0.10
N ALA A 57 -0.78 -8.76 1.24
CA ALA A 57 -1.83 -9.75 1.48
C ALA A 57 -2.86 -9.78 0.32
N GLY A 58 -3.16 -10.97 -0.20
CA GLY A 58 -4.14 -11.16 -1.28
C GLY A 58 -3.69 -10.66 -2.67
N GLU A 59 -2.45 -10.23 -2.84
CA GLU A 59 -1.91 -9.94 -4.18
C GLU A 59 -1.56 -11.22 -4.94
N LYS A 60 -1.83 -11.22 -6.25
CA LYS A 60 -1.34 -12.28 -7.14
C LYS A 60 0.18 -12.17 -7.21
N ILE A 61 0.87 -13.26 -6.94
CA ILE A 61 2.32 -13.34 -7.10
C ILE A 61 2.66 -13.30 -8.60
N PRO A 62 3.50 -12.35 -9.04
CA PRO A 62 4.00 -12.32 -10.42
C PRO A 62 4.77 -13.60 -10.78
N ASP A 63 4.60 -14.10 -12.00
CA ASP A 63 5.16 -15.39 -12.45
C ASP A 63 6.69 -15.45 -12.28
N ASN A 64 7.40 -14.35 -12.53
CA ASN A 64 8.85 -14.26 -12.34
C ASN A 64 9.28 -14.35 -10.85
N LEU A 65 8.43 -13.90 -9.93
CA LEU A 65 8.66 -14.04 -8.49
C LEU A 65 8.31 -15.44 -7.99
N ASP A 66 7.28 -16.06 -8.56
CA ASP A 66 6.93 -17.45 -8.27
C ASP A 66 8.06 -18.40 -8.68
N GLU A 67 8.72 -18.15 -9.83
CA GLU A 67 9.91 -18.87 -10.26
C GLU A 67 11.09 -18.70 -9.29
N LEU A 68 11.34 -17.48 -8.80
CA LEU A 68 12.36 -17.25 -7.77
C LEU A 68 12.02 -17.95 -6.45
N ALA A 69 10.75 -17.93 -6.05
CA ALA A 69 10.31 -18.52 -4.79
C ALA A 69 10.38 -20.06 -4.83
N SER A 70 9.94 -20.67 -5.93
CA SER A 70 9.95 -22.12 -6.15
C SER A 70 11.36 -22.69 -6.31
N SER A 71 12.30 -21.91 -6.85
CA SER A 71 13.74 -22.26 -6.91
C SER A 71 14.51 -22.00 -5.62
N GLY A 72 13.85 -21.53 -4.56
CA GLY A 72 14.48 -21.20 -3.28
C GLY A 72 15.40 -19.98 -3.33
N LYS A 73 15.30 -19.16 -4.38
CA LYS A 73 16.06 -17.91 -4.57
C LYS A 73 15.37 -16.70 -3.97
N ALA A 74 14.07 -16.79 -3.73
CA ALA A 74 13.32 -15.79 -3.01
C ALA A 74 12.56 -16.36 -1.79
N GLU A 75 12.59 -15.63 -0.69
CA GLU A 75 11.59 -15.75 0.36
C GLU A 75 10.54 -14.66 0.16
N LEU A 76 9.29 -15.06 -0.06
CA LEU A 76 8.16 -14.12 -0.09
C LEU A 76 7.79 -13.75 1.34
N SER A 77 7.62 -12.45 1.59
CA SER A 77 7.27 -11.91 2.91
C SER A 77 5.97 -11.11 2.85
N LEU A 78 5.18 -11.18 3.93
CA LEU A 78 3.91 -10.46 4.02
C LEU A 78 4.16 -8.96 4.15
N VAL A 79 3.47 -8.17 3.33
CA VAL A 79 3.21 -6.75 3.61
C VAL A 79 1.73 -6.59 3.92
N PHE A 80 1.43 -5.96 5.05
CA PHE A 80 0.05 -5.65 5.43
C PHE A 80 -0.56 -4.61 4.48
N ASN A 81 -1.86 -4.71 4.19
CA ASN A 81 -2.48 -3.79 3.23
C ASN A 81 -3.92 -3.42 3.63
N PRO A 82 -4.19 -2.14 3.97
CA PRO A 82 -3.23 -1.05 4.15
C PRO A 82 -2.33 -1.30 5.38
N GLU A 83 -1.05 -0.94 5.35
CA GLU A 83 -0.15 -1.14 6.51
C GLU A 83 -0.32 -0.02 7.57
N PRO A 84 -0.71 -0.36 8.81
CA PRO A 84 -0.73 0.59 9.92
C PRO A 84 0.65 0.68 10.59
N ILE A 85 0.89 1.78 11.31
CA ILE A 85 1.85 1.78 12.42
C ILE A 85 1.28 0.89 13.52
N PHE A 86 1.79 -0.33 13.64
CA PHE A 86 1.23 -1.36 14.52
C PHE A 86 1.11 -0.93 15.99
N PRO A 87 2.12 -0.28 16.60
CA PRO A 87 1.99 0.26 17.96
C PRO A 87 0.79 1.20 18.12
N VAL A 88 0.57 2.11 17.16
CA VAL A 88 -0.57 3.06 17.16
C VAL A 88 -1.89 2.29 17.04
N LEU A 89 -2.00 1.36 16.08
CA LEU A 89 -3.25 0.60 15.91
C LEU A 89 -3.59 -0.23 17.16
N ALA A 90 -2.60 -0.88 17.78
CA ALA A 90 -2.81 -1.63 19.01
C ALA A 90 -3.24 -0.72 20.17
N GLN A 91 -2.60 0.44 20.33
CA GLN A 91 -3.00 1.45 21.32
C GLN A 91 -4.45 1.91 21.08
N VAL A 92 -4.82 2.18 19.83
CA VAL A 92 -6.16 2.60 19.44
C VAL A 92 -7.22 1.58 19.85
N TYR A 93 -7.00 0.30 19.54
CA TYR A 93 -7.92 -0.74 19.96
C TYR A 93 -8.00 -0.89 21.49
N LYS A 94 -6.88 -0.80 22.21
CA LYS A 94 -6.88 -0.86 23.67
C LYS A 94 -7.69 0.26 24.31
N MET A 95 -7.43 1.51 23.89
CA MET A 95 -8.11 2.69 24.43
C MET A 95 -9.59 2.70 24.06
N SER A 96 -9.99 2.05 22.97
CA SER A 96 -11.40 1.84 22.61
C SER A 96 -12.14 0.80 23.48
N GLY A 97 -11.48 0.22 24.49
CA GLY A 97 -12.07 -0.73 25.45
C GLY A 97 -11.79 -2.20 25.16
N ALA A 98 -10.91 -2.52 24.21
CA ALA A 98 -10.52 -3.91 23.94
C ALA A 98 -9.67 -4.47 25.09
N LYS A 99 -10.23 -5.44 25.84
CA LYS A 99 -9.50 -6.15 26.92
C LYS A 99 -8.40 -7.09 26.39
N ASN A 100 -8.53 -7.56 25.14
CA ASN A 100 -7.62 -8.50 24.52
C ASN A 100 -7.49 -8.20 23.01
N LEU A 101 -6.28 -7.87 22.55
CA LEU A 101 -6.01 -7.59 21.14
C LEU A 101 -6.35 -8.77 20.21
N LYS A 102 -6.18 -10.02 20.67
CA LYS A 102 -6.51 -11.21 19.86
C LYS A 102 -8.00 -11.35 19.59
N ALA A 103 -8.84 -10.85 20.50
CA ALA A 103 -10.30 -10.93 20.40
C ALA A 103 -10.95 -9.61 19.95
N SER A 104 -10.15 -8.63 19.53
CA SER A 104 -10.63 -7.33 19.05
C SER A 104 -10.51 -7.23 17.53
N GLY A 105 -10.96 -6.09 16.98
CA GLY A 105 -10.75 -5.80 15.57
C GLY A 105 -9.26 -5.76 15.15
N PHE A 106 -8.33 -5.54 16.08
CA PHE A 106 -6.89 -5.69 15.82
C PHE A 106 -6.56 -7.12 15.38
N GLY A 107 -7.04 -8.11 16.15
CA GLY A 107 -6.72 -9.50 15.90
C GLY A 107 -7.36 -10.05 14.62
N ASP A 108 -8.59 -9.64 14.36
CA ASP A 108 -9.27 -9.95 13.09
C ASP A 108 -8.49 -9.34 11.89
N TYR A 109 -8.04 -8.10 12.00
CA TYR A 109 -7.26 -7.42 10.94
C TYR A 109 -5.93 -8.15 10.66
N VAL A 110 -5.15 -8.48 11.69
CA VAL A 110 -3.87 -9.18 11.52
C VAL A 110 -4.09 -10.59 10.97
N SER A 111 -5.01 -11.35 11.57
CA SER A 111 -5.29 -12.74 11.13
C SER A 111 -5.86 -12.81 9.72
N GLY A 112 -6.66 -11.84 9.30
CA GLY A 112 -7.14 -11.70 7.93
C GLY A 112 -6.00 -11.57 6.93
N ASN A 113 -5.09 -10.63 7.16
CA ASN A 113 -3.92 -10.43 6.30
C ASN A 113 -2.99 -11.66 6.26
N LEU A 114 -2.74 -12.29 7.41
CA LEU A 114 -1.95 -13.53 7.50
C LEU A 114 -2.57 -14.66 6.68
N LYS A 115 -3.89 -14.87 6.82
CA LYS A 115 -4.61 -15.92 6.09
C LYS A 115 -4.61 -15.65 4.58
N GLU A 116 -4.89 -14.42 4.17
CA GLU A 116 -4.89 -14.04 2.77
C GLU A 116 -3.52 -14.25 2.12
N PHE A 117 -2.44 -13.85 2.80
CA PHE A 117 -1.08 -14.08 2.33
C PHE A 117 -0.69 -15.56 2.31
N ALA A 118 -0.99 -16.32 3.38
CA ALA A 118 -0.69 -17.75 3.43
C ALA A 118 -1.33 -18.50 2.26
N ASN A 119 -2.58 -18.13 1.93
CA ASN A 119 -3.31 -18.69 0.79
C ASN A 119 -2.69 -18.27 -0.55
N SER A 120 -2.36 -16.99 -0.74
CA SER A 120 -1.80 -16.51 -2.01
C SER A 120 -0.38 -17.01 -2.25
N ALA A 121 0.44 -17.12 -1.19
CA ALA A 121 1.81 -17.60 -1.26
C ALA A 121 1.97 -19.11 -1.13
N ASN A 122 0.88 -19.84 -0.83
CA ASN A 122 0.87 -21.28 -0.58
C ASN A 122 1.96 -21.70 0.43
N ARG A 123 2.06 -20.97 1.56
CA ARG A 123 3.08 -21.16 2.60
C ARG A 123 2.49 -20.99 3.99
N GLU A 124 2.89 -21.87 4.91
CA GLU A 124 2.47 -21.81 6.32
C GLU A 124 3.43 -21.02 7.21
N SER A 125 4.70 -20.90 6.81
CA SER A 125 5.74 -20.20 7.57
C SER A 125 6.31 -19.06 6.74
N PHE A 126 6.18 -17.84 7.26
CA PHE A 126 6.67 -16.63 6.64
C PHE A 126 6.88 -15.55 7.70
N GLY A 127 7.63 -14.50 7.36
CA GLY A 127 7.69 -13.28 8.15
C GLY A 127 6.95 -12.13 7.49
N ALA A 128 6.94 -10.99 8.19
CA ALA A 128 6.33 -9.76 7.69
C ALA A 128 7.38 -8.68 7.47
N PHE A 129 7.28 -8.01 6.33
CA PHE A 129 7.99 -6.79 6.02
C PHE A 129 7.11 -5.58 6.33
N LEU A 130 7.45 -4.85 7.38
CA LEU A 130 6.83 -3.61 7.84
C LEU A 130 7.54 -2.44 7.16
N LYS A 131 6.84 -1.68 6.31
CA LYS A 131 7.35 -0.44 5.72
C LYS A 131 7.74 0.59 6.78
N SER A 132 6.92 0.74 7.82
CA SER A 132 7.25 1.62 8.95
C SER A 132 8.44 1.10 9.77
N GLY A 133 8.60 -0.24 9.82
CA GLY A 133 9.55 -0.89 10.72
C GLY A 133 9.25 -0.65 12.20
N GLU A 134 8.10 -0.06 12.54
CA GLU A 134 7.77 0.28 13.92
C GLU A 134 7.12 -0.90 14.64
N VAL A 135 7.74 -1.32 15.73
CA VAL A 135 7.21 -2.37 16.62
C VAL A 135 7.27 -1.94 18.07
N SER A 136 6.52 -2.64 18.91
CA SER A 136 6.65 -2.59 20.36
C SER A 136 6.77 -4.02 20.90
N LYS A 137 7.16 -4.16 22.17
CA LYS A 137 7.22 -5.47 22.84
C LYS A 137 5.93 -6.27 22.72
N GLU A 138 4.79 -5.59 22.85
CA GLU A 138 3.49 -6.21 22.72
C GLU A 138 3.21 -6.69 21.31
N ILE A 139 3.56 -5.88 20.29
CA ILE A 139 3.39 -6.26 18.88
C ILE A 139 4.24 -7.49 18.56
N LEU A 140 5.49 -7.54 19.03
CA LEU A 140 6.36 -8.71 18.86
C LEU A 140 5.77 -9.96 19.52
N SER A 141 5.30 -9.83 20.76
CA SER A 141 4.62 -10.92 21.48
C SER A 141 3.36 -11.40 20.73
N TYR A 142 2.60 -10.46 20.16
CA TYR A 142 1.41 -10.78 19.38
C TYR A 142 1.77 -11.54 18.11
N PHE A 143 2.76 -11.05 17.34
CA PHE A 143 3.23 -11.68 16.11
C PHE A 143 3.81 -13.07 16.35
N ALA A 144 4.55 -13.28 17.43
CA ALA A 144 4.98 -14.60 17.86
C ALA A 144 3.78 -15.52 18.12
N GLY A 145 2.77 -15.04 18.83
CA GLY A 145 1.51 -15.76 19.08
C GLY A 145 0.69 -16.03 17.81
N ALA A 146 0.88 -15.23 16.76
CA ALA A 146 0.29 -15.40 15.43
C ALA A 146 1.17 -16.25 14.48
N LYS A 147 2.25 -16.85 15.00
CA LYS A 147 3.19 -17.73 14.28
C LYS A 147 3.96 -17.08 13.13
N LEU A 148 4.15 -15.76 13.16
CA LEU A 148 5.12 -15.12 12.26
C LEU A 148 6.54 -15.56 12.63
N SER A 149 7.34 -15.95 11.63
CA SER A 149 8.71 -16.44 11.86
C SER A 149 9.69 -15.31 12.16
N TRP A 150 9.46 -14.14 11.56
CA TRP A 150 10.29 -12.96 11.70
C TRP A 150 9.56 -11.66 11.31
N VAL A 151 10.12 -10.53 11.73
CA VAL A 151 9.77 -9.18 11.25
C VAL A 151 11.01 -8.31 11.08
N ASN A 152 10.96 -7.31 10.20
CA ASN A 152 11.96 -6.23 10.22
C ASN A 152 11.57 -5.13 11.20
N VAL A 153 12.58 -4.43 11.71
CA VAL A 153 12.43 -3.36 12.71
C VAL A 153 13.34 -2.19 12.34
N GLN A 154 12.82 -0.96 12.46
CA GLN A 154 13.55 0.29 12.26
C GLN A 154 13.63 1.15 13.54
N ASN A 155 12.68 1.01 14.47
CA ASN A 155 12.66 1.77 15.73
C ASN A 155 13.39 1.08 16.90
N ALA A 156 14.36 0.22 16.59
CA ALA A 156 15.22 -0.40 17.59
C ALA A 156 16.31 0.58 18.05
N PRO A 157 16.80 0.52 19.30
CA PRO A 157 17.92 1.34 19.75
C PRO A 157 19.17 1.12 18.90
N ASP A 158 19.96 2.16 18.67
CA ASP A 158 21.22 2.10 17.89
C ASP A 158 22.21 1.02 18.37
N SER A 159 22.14 0.67 19.66
CA SER A 159 22.94 -0.41 20.24
C SER A 159 22.60 -1.81 19.71
N LEU A 160 21.43 -1.98 19.09
CA LEU A 160 20.99 -3.21 18.44
C LEU A 160 21.23 -3.10 16.94
N THR A 161 21.97 -4.06 16.42
CA THR A 161 22.24 -4.19 14.98
C THR A 161 22.12 -5.65 14.56
N GLY A 162 21.87 -5.90 13.29
CA GLY A 162 21.75 -7.26 12.77
C GLY A 162 20.40 -7.89 13.11
N ALA A 163 20.41 -9.07 13.74
CA ALA A 163 19.20 -9.78 14.13
C ALA A 163 19.19 -10.04 15.64
N PHE A 164 18.00 -10.14 16.24
CA PHE A 164 17.83 -10.54 17.63
C PHE A 164 16.51 -11.29 17.83
N LEU A 165 16.44 -12.15 18.84
CA LEU A 165 15.20 -12.82 19.25
C LEU A 165 14.62 -12.07 20.45
N SER A 166 13.42 -11.49 20.29
CA SER A 166 12.66 -10.84 21.38
C SER A 166 11.23 -11.37 21.36
N ASP A 167 10.71 -11.66 22.56
CA ASP A 167 9.30 -12.06 22.76
C ASP A 167 8.82 -13.22 21.86
N GLY A 168 9.74 -14.13 21.51
CA GLY A 168 9.44 -15.32 20.70
C GLY A 168 9.45 -15.10 19.18
N ILE A 169 9.86 -13.92 18.70
CA ILE A 169 9.99 -13.64 17.27
C ILE A 169 11.38 -13.09 16.91
N ASN A 170 11.90 -13.49 15.75
CA ASN A 170 13.16 -12.98 15.22
C ASN A 170 12.93 -11.59 14.60
N ALA A 171 13.63 -10.58 15.11
CA ALA A 171 13.59 -9.22 14.61
C ALA A 171 14.88 -8.90 13.85
N PHE A 172 14.75 -8.27 12.68
CA PHE A 172 15.87 -7.88 11.81
C PHE A 172 15.97 -6.36 11.73
N VAL A 173 17.06 -5.79 12.25
CA VAL A 173 17.37 -4.36 12.13
C VAL A 173 18.01 -4.13 10.76
N ILE A 174 17.25 -3.53 9.84
CA ILE A 174 17.66 -3.38 8.44
C ILE A 174 18.54 -2.14 8.28
N TYR A 175 19.68 -2.32 7.61
CA TYR A 175 20.45 -1.19 7.09
C TYR A 175 19.82 -0.67 5.79
N ASP A 176 19.29 0.55 5.85
CA ASP A 176 18.71 1.28 4.71
C ASP A 176 19.76 2.05 3.87
N ASN A 177 20.97 2.21 4.40
CA ASN A 177 22.07 2.94 3.78
C ASN A 177 23.04 2.06 2.97
N PHE A 178 22.51 1.02 2.31
CA PHE A 178 23.35 0.14 1.48
C PHE A 178 23.91 0.92 0.25
N PRO A 179 25.18 0.72 -0.15
CA PRO A 179 25.76 1.53 -1.21
C PRO A 179 25.22 1.21 -2.61
N THR A 180 24.90 2.27 -3.38
CA THR A 180 24.51 2.14 -4.78
C THR A 180 25.70 2.05 -5.76
N ALA A 181 26.92 2.30 -5.30
CA ALA A 181 28.13 2.27 -6.10
C ALA A 181 29.01 1.07 -5.72
N GLN A 182 29.43 0.29 -6.73
CA GLN A 182 30.17 -0.97 -6.54
C GLN A 182 31.43 -0.80 -5.67
N LYS A 183 32.18 0.28 -5.89
CA LYS A 183 33.43 0.56 -5.16
C LYS A 183 33.24 0.73 -3.64
N ASP A 184 32.03 1.06 -3.21
CA ASP A 184 31.73 1.39 -1.82
C ASP A 184 31.14 0.18 -1.05
N VAL A 185 30.74 -0.89 -1.75
CA VAL A 185 30.12 -2.10 -1.15
C VAL A 185 31.08 -2.81 -0.20
N MET A 186 32.31 -3.09 -0.63
CA MET A 186 33.28 -3.82 0.20
C MET A 186 33.73 -3.03 1.45
N PRO A 187 34.08 -1.74 1.35
CA PRO A 187 34.32 -0.91 2.54
C PRO A 187 33.13 -0.90 3.51
N TRP A 188 31.91 -0.81 2.98
CA TRP A 188 30.70 -0.81 3.80
C TRP A 188 30.49 -2.14 4.52
N LEU A 189 30.68 -3.28 3.84
CA LEU A 189 30.57 -4.62 4.44
C LEU A 189 31.62 -4.85 5.52
N ALA A 190 32.85 -4.40 5.29
CA ALA A 190 33.95 -4.53 6.24
C ALA A 190 33.70 -3.73 7.53
N ALA A 191 32.95 -2.64 7.47
CA ALA A 191 32.58 -1.84 8.63
C ALA A 191 31.49 -2.50 9.50
N LYS A 192 30.82 -3.56 9.03
CA LYS A 192 29.80 -4.27 9.81
C LYS A 192 30.47 -5.35 10.66
N THR A 193 30.20 -5.34 11.96
CA THR A 193 30.76 -6.30 12.92
C THR A 193 29.81 -7.45 13.26
N GLY A 194 28.52 -7.34 12.90
CA GLY A 194 27.51 -8.37 13.16
C GLY A 194 27.67 -9.64 12.30
N ASN A 195 27.24 -10.77 12.87
CA ASN A 195 27.16 -12.06 12.16
C ASN A 195 26.01 -12.10 11.15
N ILE A 196 24.91 -11.41 11.43
CA ILE A 196 23.77 -11.26 10.53
C ILE A 196 23.73 -9.82 10.05
N ILE A 197 23.69 -9.61 8.73
CA ILE A 197 23.72 -8.29 8.08
C ILE A 197 22.45 -8.13 7.23
N PRO A 198 21.35 -7.62 7.79
CA PRO A 198 20.11 -7.36 7.04
C PRO A 198 20.25 -6.04 6.27
N VAL A 199 20.03 -6.05 4.96
CA VAL A 199 20.19 -4.86 4.11
C VAL A 199 18.97 -4.61 3.24
N LEU A 200 18.60 -3.35 3.05
CA LEU A 200 17.54 -2.95 2.12
C LEU A 200 18.12 -2.68 0.73
N LEU A 201 17.59 -3.37 -0.27
CA LEU A 201 17.78 -3.06 -1.68
C LEU A 201 16.59 -2.23 -2.16
N THR A 202 16.80 -0.92 -2.27
CA THR A 202 15.80 0.00 -2.84
C THR A 202 15.60 -0.23 -4.34
N LYS A 203 14.55 0.36 -4.92
CA LYS A 203 14.30 0.39 -6.38
C LYS A 203 15.55 0.81 -7.17
N LYS A 204 16.32 1.78 -6.66
CA LYS A 204 17.56 2.25 -7.30
C LYS A 204 18.62 1.16 -7.38
N HIS A 205 18.73 0.29 -6.37
CA HIS A 205 19.63 -0.84 -6.39
C HIS A 205 19.19 -1.88 -7.41
N LEU A 206 17.91 -2.28 -7.35
CA LEU A 206 17.32 -3.33 -8.18
C LEU A 206 17.35 -2.99 -9.67
N SER A 207 17.10 -1.72 -10.01
CA SER A 207 17.17 -1.21 -11.39
C SER A 207 18.59 -1.00 -11.92
N ASN A 208 19.61 -1.05 -11.06
CA ASN A 208 21.01 -0.94 -11.48
C ASN A 208 21.57 -2.32 -11.84
N ALA A 209 21.40 -2.72 -13.10
CA ALA A 209 21.86 -4.03 -13.59
C ALA A 209 23.36 -4.29 -13.35
N ALA A 210 24.21 -3.26 -13.46
CA ALA A 210 25.65 -3.38 -13.21
C ALA A 210 25.94 -3.68 -11.74
N LEU A 211 25.25 -2.98 -10.82
CA LEU A 211 25.38 -3.25 -9.38
C LEU A 211 24.85 -4.64 -9.02
N MET A 212 23.65 -5.01 -9.48
CA MET A 212 23.07 -6.33 -9.18
C MET A 212 23.96 -7.47 -9.68
N LYS A 213 24.50 -7.36 -10.90
CA LYS A 213 25.49 -8.31 -11.41
C LYS A 213 26.71 -8.40 -10.50
N TYR A 214 27.26 -7.25 -10.09
CA TYR A 214 28.40 -7.20 -9.18
C TYR A 214 28.11 -7.87 -7.83
N LEU A 215 26.95 -7.62 -7.21
CA LEU A 215 26.56 -8.24 -5.95
C LEU A 215 26.45 -9.76 -6.09
N ILE A 216 25.80 -10.24 -7.15
CA ILE A 216 25.65 -11.67 -7.41
C ILE A 216 27.02 -12.33 -7.60
N ASP A 217 27.88 -11.76 -8.44
CA ASP A 217 29.24 -12.27 -8.69
C ASP A 217 30.10 -12.25 -7.42
N LEU A 218 29.95 -11.22 -6.58
CA LEU A 218 30.65 -11.08 -5.30
C LEU A 218 30.26 -12.20 -4.34
N PHE A 219 28.96 -12.43 -4.13
CA PHE A 219 28.47 -13.38 -3.14
C PHE A 219 28.47 -14.84 -3.61
N GLU A 220 28.46 -15.09 -4.93
CA GLU A 220 28.71 -16.43 -5.49
C GLU A 220 30.10 -16.95 -5.08
N LYS A 221 31.09 -16.05 -5.03
CA LYS A 221 32.50 -16.37 -4.72
C LYS A 221 32.88 -16.10 -3.26
N SER A 222 32.02 -15.45 -2.49
CA SER A 222 32.28 -15.12 -1.10
C SER A 222 32.43 -16.39 -0.25
N LEU A 223 33.55 -16.49 0.47
CA LEU A 223 33.81 -17.56 1.44
C LEU A 223 33.41 -17.16 2.86
N TYR A 224 33.27 -15.85 3.12
CA TYR A 224 33.17 -15.31 4.47
C TYR A 224 31.78 -14.79 4.84
N ILE A 225 31.01 -14.31 3.86
CA ILE A 225 29.64 -13.82 4.04
C ILE A 225 28.74 -14.56 3.06
N LYS A 226 27.80 -15.33 3.57
CA LYS A 226 26.87 -16.14 2.77
C LYS A 226 25.52 -15.41 2.64
N PRO A 227 24.95 -15.23 1.43
CA PRO A 227 23.56 -14.82 1.33
C PRO A 227 22.65 -15.86 1.98
N ALA A 228 21.65 -15.40 2.72
CA ALA A 228 20.59 -16.25 3.25
C ALA A 228 19.27 -15.48 3.29
N VAL A 229 18.18 -16.22 3.40
CA VAL A 229 16.85 -15.68 3.67
C VAL A 229 16.56 -15.72 5.19
N PRO A 230 15.72 -14.83 5.73
CA PRO A 230 15.44 -14.76 7.17
C PRO A 230 14.95 -16.07 7.78
N LEU A 231 14.12 -16.85 7.07
CA LEU A 231 13.62 -18.12 7.57
C LEU A 231 14.75 -19.13 7.79
N TYR A 232 15.72 -19.19 6.88
CA TYR A 232 16.91 -20.03 7.03
C TYR A 232 17.72 -19.62 8.27
N VAL A 233 17.98 -18.32 8.42
CA VAL A 233 18.74 -17.80 9.57
C VAL A 233 18.00 -18.06 10.88
N SER A 234 16.68 -17.90 10.89
CA SER A 234 15.80 -18.10 12.05
C SER A 234 15.70 -19.57 12.49
N THR A 235 15.97 -20.52 11.60
CA THR A 235 15.76 -21.97 11.86
C THR A 235 17.07 -22.74 11.94
N VAL A 236 17.98 -22.52 11.01
CA VAL A 236 19.25 -23.25 10.86
C VAL A 236 20.38 -22.53 11.57
N ALA A 237 20.48 -21.21 11.40
CA ALA A 237 21.56 -20.39 12.00
C ALA A 237 21.13 -19.66 13.28
N LYS A 238 20.13 -20.19 13.99
CA LYS A 238 19.49 -19.54 15.14
C LYS A 238 20.46 -19.21 16.28
N ASP A 239 21.54 -19.99 16.42
CA ASP A 239 22.55 -19.78 17.47
C ASP A 239 23.37 -18.49 17.24
N LEU A 240 23.29 -17.91 16.04
CA LEU A 240 23.86 -16.60 15.71
C LEU A 240 22.94 -15.44 16.07
N ILE A 241 21.68 -15.71 16.43
CA ILE A 241 20.69 -14.69 16.79
C ILE A 241 20.69 -14.53 18.32
N PRO A 242 21.22 -13.42 18.87
CA PRO A 242 21.21 -13.19 20.31
C PRO A 242 19.78 -13.02 20.84
N VAL A 243 19.50 -13.66 21.98
CA VAL A 243 18.23 -13.48 22.71
C VAL A 243 18.28 -12.19 23.53
N LYS A 244 17.28 -11.31 23.35
CA LYS A 244 17.15 -10.04 24.06
C LYS A 244 15.81 -10.02 24.81
N LYS A 245 15.86 -10.02 26.15
CA LYS A 245 14.65 -10.10 27.01
C LYS A 245 13.96 -8.74 27.25
N SER A 246 14.67 -7.64 27.01
CA SER A 246 14.17 -6.29 27.30
C SER A 246 14.73 -5.32 26.26
N VAL A 247 14.05 -5.22 25.12
CA VAL A 247 14.32 -4.19 24.12
C VAL A 247 13.36 -3.04 24.36
N SER A 248 13.91 -1.83 24.54
CA SER A 248 13.12 -0.60 24.56
C SER A 248 13.07 -0.08 23.14
N PHE A 249 11.89 -0.02 22.53
CA PHE A 249 11.73 0.59 21.20
C PHE A 249 11.50 2.10 21.37
N SER A 250 11.91 2.90 20.39
CA SER A 250 11.50 4.31 20.39
C SER A 250 10.01 4.39 20.09
N GLU A 251 9.26 5.02 21.00
CA GLU A 251 7.83 5.26 20.89
C GLU A 251 7.60 6.75 20.65
N GLU A 252 8.09 7.27 19.52
CA GLU A 252 7.74 8.62 19.07
C GLU A 252 6.42 8.53 18.31
N SER A 253 5.29 8.58 19.03
CA SER A 253 3.99 8.69 18.35
C SER A 253 3.92 10.05 17.65
N SER A 254 3.91 10.03 16.32
CA SER A 254 3.78 11.24 15.49
C SER A 254 2.35 11.81 15.47
N ALA A 255 1.36 11.09 16.02
CA ALA A 255 -0.04 11.51 16.01
C ALA A 255 -0.36 12.51 17.13
N ASN A 256 -0.95 13.65 16.77
CA ASN A 256 -1.44 14.61 17.77
C ASN A 256 -2.66 14.06 18.53
N GLU A 257 -2.98 14.67 19.68
CA GLU A 257 -4.08 14.23 20.55
C GLU A 257 -5.45 14.21 19.83
N ASN A 258 -5.71 15.17 18.95
CA ASN A 258 -6.97 15.26 18.21
C ASN A 258 -7.16 14.06 17.24
N VAL A 259 -6.10 13.71 16.51
CA VAL A 259 -6.04 12.54 15.62
C VAL A 259 -6.27 11.26 16.43
N LEU A 260 -5.58 11.11 17.56
CA LEU A 260 -5.75 9.94 18.43
C LEU A 260 -7.18 9.83 18.96
N ASN A 261 -7.83 10.92 19.36
CA ASN A 261 -9.22 10.92 19.82
C ASN A 261 -10.18 10.45 18.73
N LYS A 262 -10.01 10.92 17.48
CA LYS A 262 -10.76 10.41 16.32
C LYS A 262 -10.51 8.92 16.10
N LEU A 263 -9.26 8.47 16.12
CA LEU A 263 -8.94 7.04 15.98
C LEU A 263 -9.59 6.18 17.07
N TYR A 264 -9.54 6.62 18.33
CA TYR A 264 -10.18 5.93 19.46
C TYR A 264 -11.70 5.82 19.28
N ALA A 265 -12.35 6.91 18.85
CA ALA A 265 -13.77 6.92 18.55
C ALA A 265 -14.09 5.90 17.44
N ALA A 266 -13.41 5.99 16.29
CA ALA A 266 -13.63 5.08 15.16
C ALA A 266 -13.48 3.60 15.55
N ALA A 267 -12.42 3.25 16.28
CA ALA A 267 -12.20 1.88 16.76
C ALA A 267 -13.28 1.41 17.74
N GLY A 268 -13.78 2.30 18.61
CA GLY A 268 -14.89 2.01 19.52
C GLY A 268 -16.17 1.63 18.77
N TYR A 269 -16.51 2.37 17.71
CA TYR A 269 -17.67 2.08 16.88
C TYR A 269 -17.51 0.79 16.06
N ILE A 270 -16.32 0.52 15.53
CA ILE A 270 -16.01 -0.75 14.85
C ILE A 270 -16.23 -1.94 15.80
N ASN A 271 -15.69 -1.87 17.02
CA ASN A 271 -15.85 -2.95 18.01
C ASN A 271 -17.32 -3.13 18.42
N LYS A 272 -18.07 -2.04 18.60
CA LYS A 272 -19.51 -2.09 18.92
C LYS A 272 -20.32 -2.71 17.78
N TYR A 273 -20.00 -2.38 16.53
CA TYR A 273 -20.72 -2.89 15.36
C TYR A 273 -20.68 -4.41 15.24
N ARG A 274 -19.56 -5.04 15.62
CA ARG A 274 -19.40 -6.51 15.65
C ARG A 274 -20.49 -7.23 16.44
N GLY A 275 -20.99 -6.62 17.51
CA GLY A 275 -22.05 -7.17 18.36
C GLY A 275 -23.46 -6.65 18.01
N SER A 276 -23.62 -5.89 16.94
CA SER A 276 -24.90 -5.28 16.57
C SER A 276 -25.82 -6.24 15.81
N SER A 277 -27.13 -6.01 15.88
CA SER A 277 -28.11 -6.78 15.09
C SER A 277 -28.05 -6.48 13.58
N SER A 278 -27.40 -5.38 13.19
CA SER A 278 -27.20 -4.94 11.81
C SER A 278 -25.81 -5.30 11.27
N PHE A 279 -25.13 -6.27 11.90
CA PHE A 279 -23.78 -6.67 11.53
C PHE A 279 -23.74 -7.23 10.10
N ASP A 280 -22.88 -6.62 9.28
CA ASP A 280 -22.49 -7.11 7.97
C ASP A 280 -20.96 -7.29 7.95
N GLU A 281 -20.50 -8.50 7.62
CA GLU A 281 -19.08 -8.86 7.68
C GLU A 281 -18.24 -8.03 6.70
N LEU A 282 -18.81 -7.71 5.52
CA LEU A 282 -18.12 -6.92 4.51
C LEU A 282 -17.93 -5.48 4.99
N SER A 283 -18.99 -4.81 5.45
CA SER A 283 -18.92 -3.47 6.08
C SER A 283 -17.93 -3.42 7.23
N TYR A 284 -17.94 -4.43 8.11
CA TYR A 284 -17.01 -4.52 9.23
C TYR A 284 -15.55 -4.59 8.77
N LYS A 285 -15.22 -5.51 7.85
CA LYS A 285 -13.85 -5.65 7.30
C LYS A 285 -13.39 -4.38 6.58
N ASN A 286 -14.30 -3.73 5.87
CA ASN A 286 -14.03 -2.48 5.18
C ASN A 286 -13.71 -1.35 6.17
N ALA A 287 -14.48 -1.22 7.25
CA ALA A 287 -14.22 -0.24 8.29
C ALA A 287 -12.90 -0.51 9.03
N GLN A 288 -12.54 -1.78 9.25
CA GLN A 288 -11.22 -2.14 9.78
C GLN A 288 -10.08 -1.76 8.82
N SER A 289 -10.29 -1.95 7.52
CA SER A 289 -9.33 -1.53 6.50
C SER A 289 -9.15 -0.01 6.51
N GLU A 290 -10.23 0.76 6.59
CA GLU A 290 -10.17 2.22 6.74
C GLU A 290 -9.41 2.63 8.01
N LEU A 291 -9.69 1.99 9.16
CA LEU A 291 -8.96 2.26 10.40
C LEU A 291 -7.46 1.92 10.26
N GLY A 292 -7.14 0.83 9.57
CA GLY A 292 -5.76 0.48 9.24
C GLY A 292 -5.08 1.55 8.39
N TYR A 293 -5.79 2.11 7.40
CA TYR A 293 -5.32 3.23 6.58
C TYR A 293 -5.15 4.52 7.39
N LEU A 294 -6.10 4.85 8.27
CA LEU A 294 -6.01 6.00 9.19
C LEU A 294 -4.79 5.91 10.12
N CYS A 295 -4.38 4.70 10.47
CA CYS A 295 -3.17 4.43 11.25
C CYS A 295 -1.91 4.27 10.38
N GLY A 296 -1.97 4.52 9.07
CA GLY A 296 -0.87 4.32 8.13
C GLY A 296 0.26 5.35 8.28
N PHE A 297 1.50 4.90 8.09
CA PHE A 297 2.70 5.72 8.28
C PHE A 297 2.70 7.01 7.45
N ASP A 298 2.46 6.91 6.14
CA ASP A 298 2.48 8.06 5.23
C ASP A 298 1.42 9.10 5.61
N LEU A 299 0.23 8.64 5.99
CA LEU A 299 -0.89 9.51 6.36
C LEU A 299 -0.61 10.24 7.68
N LEU A 300 -0.18 9.51 8.72
CA LEU A 300 0.13 10.09 10.02
C LEU A 300 1.31 11.07 9.97
N ASN A 301 2.37 10.75 9.22
CA ASN A 301 3.50 11.66 9.01
C ASN A 301 3.11 12.90 8.23
N GLY A 302 2.25 12.75 7.21
CA GLY A 302 1.66 13.87 6.50
C GLY A 302 0.88 14.80 7.42
N ILE A 303 0.06 14.25 8.33
CA ILE A 303 -0.67 15.04 9.33
C ILE A 303 0.29 15.72 10.31
N ALA A 304 1.30 15.02 10.82
CA ALA A 304 2.32 15.58 11.71
C ALA A 304 3.08 16.76 11.06
N SER A 305 3.24 16.70 9.73
CA SER A 305 3.84 17.76 8.91
C SER A 305 2.83 18.83 8.46
N ASN A 306 1.59 18.79 8.94
CA ASN A 306 0.48 19.67 8.54
C ASN A 306 0.18 19.67 7.02
N ALA A 307 0.41 18.54 6.34
CA ALA A 307 0.07 18.40 4.93
C ALA A 307 -1.46 18.41 4.77
N VAL A 308 -1.98 19.46 4.13
CA VAL A 308 -3.42 19.68 3.92
C VAL A 308 -4.11 18.48 3.28
N SER A 309 -3.46 17.83 2.29
CA SER A 309 -3.98 16.63 1.63
C SER A 309 -4.12 15.45 2.59
N SER A 310 -3.18 15.25 3.51
CA SER A 310 -3.21 14.17 4.51
C SER A 310 -4.29 14.39 5.55
N VAL A 311 -4.48 15.63 6.02
CA VAL A 311 -5.58 15.98 6.94
C VAL A 311 -6.93 15.68 6.29
N ARG A 312 -7.12 16.07 5.02
CA ARG A 312 -8.36 15.80 4.27
C ARG A 312 -8.60 14.31 4.06
N MET A 313 -7.57 13.56 3.64
CA MET A 313 -7.66 12.11 3.47
C MET A 313 -8.02 11.41 4.79
N PHE A 314 -7.46 11.89 5.90
CA PHE A 314 -7.78 11.39 7.24
C PHE A 314 -9.24 11.65 7.61
N ASP A 315 -9.72 12.88 7.46
CA ASP A 315 -11.11 13.22 7.79
C ASP A 315 -12.11 12.46 6.90
N ALA A 316 -11.80 12.29 5.61
CA ALA A 316 -12.62 11.49 4.70
C ALA A 316 -12.68 10.01 5.11
N ALA A 317 -11.53 9.37 5.35
CA ALA A 317 -11.48 7.96 5.77
C ALA A 317 -12.11 7.76 7.17
N TYR A 318 -11.97 8.73 8.08
CA TYR A 318 -12.64 8.75 9.37
C TYR A 318 -14.16 8.76 9.20
N ASN A 319 -14.69 9.67 8.38
CA ASN A 319 -16.13 9.77 8.09
C ASN A 319 -16.67 8.50 7.40
N ASN A 320 -15.87 7.88 6.52
CA ASN A 320 -16.22 6.64 5.84
C ASN A 320 -16.48 5.48 6.80
N ILE A 321 -15.73 5.38 7.89
CA ILE A 321 -15.96 4.34 8.92
C ILE A 321 -17.40 4.42 9.45
N PHE A 322 -17.89 5.61 9.82
CA PHE A 322 -19.25 5.73 10.36
C PHE A 322 -20.31 5.41 9.32
N ARG A 323 -20.12 5.86 8.08
CA ARG A 323 -21.03 5.56 6.97
C ARG A 323 -21.13 4.06 6.69
N LEU A 324 -19.98 3.38 6.61
CA LEU A 324 -19.89 1.92 6.42
C LEU A 324 -20.65 1.13 7.48
N LEU A 325 -20.62 1.62 8.72
CA LEU A 325 -21.23 0.98 9.87
C LEU A 325 -22.68 1.44 10.12
N GLY A 326 -23.18 2.41 9.34
CA GLY A 326 -24.52 2.98 9.52
C GLY A 326 -24.68 3.85 10.76
N TYR A 327 -23.59 4.43 11.28
CA TYR A 327 -23.61 5.36 12.41
C TYR A 327 -23.58 6.83 11.95
N PRO A 328 -24.14 7.77 12.74
CA PRO A 328 -23.91 9.19 12.51
C PRO A 328 -22.43 9.54 12.72
N ILE A 329 -21.92 10.48 11.93
CA ILE A 329 -20.54 10.99 12.05
C ILE A 329 -20.45 11.85 13.32
N PRO A 330 -19.55 11.54 14.27
CA PRO A 330 -19.27 12.41 15.40
C PRO A 330 -18.71 13.74 14.87
N ASP A 331 -19.33 14.85 15.26
CA ASP A 331 -18.95 16.24 14.97
C ASP A 331 -19.54 16.90 13.70
N GLU A 332 -20.36 16.21 12.89
CA GLU A 332 -21.05 16.85 11.73
C GLU A 332 -22.27 17.71 12.11
N ALA A 333 -22.50 18.00 13.40
CA ALA A 333 -23.65 18.78 13.86
C ALA A 333 -23.60 20.29 13.50
N SER A 334 -22.58 20.81 12.80
CA SER A 334 -22.42 22.26 12.61
C SER A 334 -21.88 22.79 11.28
N SER A 335 -21.59 22.00 10.25
CA SER A 335 -21.10 22.55 8.96
C SER A 335 -22.24 22.83 7.98
N GLN A 336 -22.51 24.12 7.82
CA GLN A 336 -23.52 24.75 6.97
C GLN A 336 -23.46 24.30 5.49
N THR A 337 -24.61 23.92 4.96
CA THR A 337 -24.93 23.87 3.53
C THR A 337 -24.69 25.23 2.89
N SER A 338 -23.72 25.34 1.99
CA SER A 338 -23.50 26.55 1.18
C SER A 338 -24.16 26.39 -0.20
N SER A 339 -25.12 27.26 -0.48
CA SER A 339 -25.78 27.40 -1.78
C SER A 339 -24.91 28.20 -2.74
N PHE A 340 -24.56 27.64 -3.89
CA PHE A 340 -23.93 28.36 -5.01
C PHE A 340 -24.50 27.91 -6.36
N ALA A 341 -24.42 28.83 -7.31
CA ALA A 341 -25.23 28.93 -8.53
C ALA A 341 -25.00 27.84 -9.58
N ASP A 342 -26.09 27.47 -10.26
CA ASP A 342 -26.15 26.58 -11.42
C ASP A 342 -25.32 27.12 -12.59
N ALA A 343 -24.41 26.28 -13.09
CA ALA A 343 -23.78 26.46 -14.40
C ALA A 343 -24.68 25.85 -15.48
N GLY A 344 -24.88 26.60 -16.56
CA GLY A 344 -25.87 26.37 -17.61
C GLY A 344 -25.85 24.98 -18.26
N SER A 345 -27.07 24.55 -18.58
CA SER A 345 -27.53 23.24 -19.01
C SER A 345 -27.09 22.81 -20.41
N ASN A 346 -26.33 21.71 -20.47
CA ASN A 346 -26.81 20.52 -21.17
C ASN A 346 -27.15 19.51 -20.06
N ALA A 347 -28.43 19.27 -19.80
CA ALA A 347 -28.86 18.57 -18.59
C ALA A 347 -28.48 17.09 -18.70
N SER A 348 -27.36 16.71 -18.08
CA SER A 348 -27.02 15.31 -17.88
C SER A 348 -28.15 14.62 -17.11
N GLN A 349 -28.66 13.51 -17.65
CA GLN A 349 -29.70 12.72 -16.98
C GLN A 349 -29.04 11.59 -16.20
N ILE A 350 -29.34 11.52 -14.91
CA ILE A 350 -28.82 10.48 -14.02
C ILE A 350 -29.94 9.50 -13.71
N LYS A 351 -29.70 8.22 -13.95
CA LYS A 351 -30.62 7.13 -13.64
C LYS A 351 -29.92 6.11 -12.75
N GLN A 352 -30.54 5.77 -11.62
CA GLN A 352 -30.11 4.60 -10.86
C GLN A 352 -30.41 3.32 -11.65
N ILE A 353 -29.44 2.42 -11.65
CA ILE A 353 -29.53 1.09 -12.23
C ILE A 353 -29.16 0.08 -11.14
N SER A 354 -29.47 -1.20 -11.34
CA SER A 354 -29.18 -2.22 -10.33
C SER A 354 -27.68 -2.27 -10.01
N GLY A 355 -27.29 -1.83 -8.81
CA GLY A 355 -25.92 -1.85 -8.34
C GLY A 355 -25.08 -0.68 -8.85
N GLY A 356 -25.69 0.41 -9.33
CA GLY A 356 -24.94 1.55 -9.84
C GLY A 356 -25.73 2.70 -10.44
N VAL A 357 -25.06 3.47 -11.29
CA VAL A 357 -25.60 4.67 -11.94
C VAL A 357 -25.37 4.64 -13.44
N SER A 358 -26.29 5.26 -14.19
CA SER A 358 -26.12 5.58 -15.60
C SER A 358 -26.34 7.08 -15.78
N ILE A 359 -25.41 7.73 -16.47
CA ILE A 359 -25.41 9.16 -16.73
C ILE A 359 -25.39 9.33 -18.25
N THR A 360 -26.35 10.04 -18.80
CA THR A 360 -26.44 10.31 -20.25
C THR A 360 -26.39 11.79 -20.52
N ASN A 361 -25.74 12.20 -21.61
CA ASN A 361 -25.61 13.59 -22.02
C ASN A 361 -25.80 13.72 -23.54
N GLU A 362 -26.19 14.91 -24.01
CA GLU A 362 -26.41 15.20 -25.44
C GLU A 362 -25.12 15.62 -26.17
N GLY A 363 -23.99 15.65 -25.47
CA GLY A 363 -22.68 16.00 -26.01
C GLY A 363 -21.96 14.85 -26.73
N TYR A 364 -20.63 14.88 -26.70
CA TYR A 364 -19.78 13.83 -27.30
C TYR A 364 -19.59 12.62 -26.39
N ILE A 365 -19.88 12.76 -25.08
CA ILE A 365 -20.04 11.66 -24.14
C ILE A 365 -21.54 11.33 -24.08
N TYR A 366 -21.99 10.37 -24.90
CA TYR A 366 -23.40 9.98 -24.95
C TYR A 366 -23.87 9.35 -23.64
N GLY A 367 -23.00 8.59 -22.97
CA GLY A 367 -23.29 8.13 -21.63
C GLY A 367 -22.19 7.30 -20.97
N ILE A 368 -22.24 7.27 -19.65
CA ILE A 368 -21.38 6.47 -18.78
C ILE A 368 -22.28 5.70 -17.82
N ALA A 369 -22.10 4.40 -17.72
CA ALA A 369 -22.73 3.59 -16.68
C ALA A 369 -21.67 2.94 -15.80
N VAL A 370 -21.81 3.08 -14.49
CA VAL A 370 -20.89 2.53 -13.50
C VAL A 370 -21.69 1.67 -12.52
N TYR A 371 -21.39 0.38 -12.44
CA TYR A 371 -22.09 -0.53 -11.53
C TYR A 371 -21.20 -1.65 -11.01
N ASN A 372 -21.53 -2.12 -9.82
CA ASN A 372 -20.84 -3.20 -9.15
C ASN A 372 -21.32 -4.55 -9.71
N SER A 373 -20.39 -5.36 -10.23
CA SER A 373 -20.64 -6.69 -10.79
C SER A 373 -20.29 -7.83 -9.83
N GLY A 374 -20.06 -7.52 -8.54
CA GLY A 374 -19.64 -8.47 -7.51
C GLY A 374 -18.13 -8.45 -7.31
N GLU A 375 -17.36 -8.87 -8.32
CA GLU A 375 -15.89 -8.96 -8.23
C GLU A 375 -15.15 -7.75 -8.83
N SER A 376 -15.88 -6.89 -9.56
CA SER A 376 -15.32 -5.71 -10.20
C SER A 376 -16.35 -4.60 -10.37
N ILE A 377 -15.87 -3.38 -10.58
CA ILE A 377 -16.69 -2.24 -11.00
C ILE A 377 -16.68 -2.20 -12.52
N ARG A 378 -17.84 -2.45 -13.13
CA ARG A 378 -17.99 -2.34 -14.56
C ARG A 378 -18.30 -0.90 -14.93
N VAL A 379 -17.60 -0.41 -15.95
CA VAL A 379 -17.82 0.91 -16.55
C VAL A 379 -18.14 0.70 -18.03
N ASP A 380 -19.36 1.04 -18.43
CA ASP A 380 -19.77 1.13 -19.83
C ASP A 380 -19.66 2.60 -20.28
N VAL A 381 -19.09 2.85 -21.46
CA VAL A 381 -18.84 4.19 -22.00
C VAL A 381 -19.29 4.26 -23.46
N ALA A 382 -20.18 5.19 -23.75
CA ALA A 382 -20.63 5.51 -25.10
C ALA A 382 -20.21 6.94 -25.45
N ALA A 383 -19.41 7.09 -26.52
CA ALA A 383 -18.87 8.38 -26.93
C ALA A 383 -18.55 8.44 -28.43
N ALA A 384 -18.43 9.65 -28.96
CA ALA A 384 -18.05 9.96 -30.35
C ALA A 384 -16.54 9.81 -30.59
N TRP A 385 -15.99 8.60 -30.37
CA TRP A 385 -14.56 8.30 -30.51
C TRP A 385 -14.01 8.65 -31.90
N GLY A 386 -12.82 9.27 -31.96
CA GLY A 386 -12.15 9.64 -33.20
C GLY A 386 -12.01 11.15 -33.37
N GLU A 387 -12.60 11.72 -34.43
CA GLU A 387 -12.40 13.13 -34.83
C GLU A 387 -12.74 14.16 -33.74
N LYS A 388 -13.60 13.80 -32.77
CA LYS A 388 -14.08 14.71 -31.71
C LYS A 388 -13.60 14.34 -30.30
N VAL A 389 -13.22 13.09 -30.08
CA VAL A 389 -12.80 12.55 -28.78
C VAL A 389 -11.60 11.64 -28.98
N ASP A 390 -10.45 12.07 -28.46
CA ASP A 390 -9.23 11.28 -28.36
C ASP A 390 -9.26 10.42 -27.08
N PHE A 391 -9.53 11.04 -25.94
CA PHE A 391 -9.71 10.36 -24.66
C PHE A 391 -10.78 11.02 -23.79
N ILE A 392 -11.27 10.26 -22.80
CA ILE A 392 -12.16 10.74 -21.75
C ILE A 392 -11.48 10.52 -20.41
N ASP A 393 -11.44 11.54 -19.55
CA ASP A 393 -11.05 11.35 -18.15
C ASP A 393 -12.32 11.30 -17.30
N LEU A 394 -12.60 10.13 -16.70
CA LEU A 394 -13.66 9.93 -15.72
C LEU A 394 -13.08 10.06 -14.31
N TYR A 395 -13.44 11.13 -13.62
CA TYR A 395 -13.11 11.41 -12.23
C TYR A 395 -14.18 10.81 -11.31
N ILE A 396 -13.74 10.12 -10.28
CA ILE A 396 -14.58 9.38 -9.32
C ILE A 396 -14.26 9.93 -7.93
N ASP A 397 -15.23 10.65 -7.38
CA ASP A 397 -15.29 11.02 -5.98
C ASP A 397 -15.94 9.87 -5.23
N MET A 398 -15.14 9.02 -4.60
CA MET A 398 -15.69 7.87 -3.88
C MET A 398 -16.45 8.28 -2.63
N ASN A 399 -16.13 9.45 -2.07
CA ASN A 399 -16.67 9.90 -0.80
C ASN A 399 -17.91 10.78 -0.99
N ASN A 400 -18.08 11.32 -2.20
CA ASN A 400 -19.08 12.32 -2.56
C ASN A 400 -19.11 13.45 -1.52
N LEU A 401 -17.91 13.91 -1.15
CA LEU A 401 -17.68 14.85 -0.07
C LEU A 401 -17.09 16.13 -0.64
N ASP A 402 -17.79 17.24 -0.40
CA ASP A 402 -17.24 18.55 -0.73
C ASP A 402 -15.87 18.70 -0.05
N TRP A 403 -14.89 19.23 -0.80
CA TRP A 403 -13.53 19.51 -0.34
C TRP A 403 -12.64 18.27 -0.08
N ALA A 404 -13.14 17.05 -0.34
CA ALA A 404 -12.33 15.84 -0.36
C ALA A 404 -11.72 15.60 -1.76
N GLY A 405 -10.57 14.95 -1.82
CA GLY A 405 -9.91 14.59 -3.09
C GLY A 405 -9.11 15.71 -3.78
N SER A 406 -8.69 15.41 -5.02
CA SER A 406 -7.91 16.31 -5.88
C SER A 406 -8.80 17.19 -6.74
N THR A 407 -8.48 18.47 -6.84
CA THR A 407 -9.08 19.37 -7.84
C THR A 407 -8.26 19.47 -9.12
N SER A 408 -7.04 18.95 -9.13
CA SER A 408 -6.21 18.93 -10.34
C SER A 408 -6.71 17.85 -11.30
N MET A 409 -6.85 18.19 -12.57
CA MET A 409 -7.11 17.22 -13.64
C MET A 409 -5.87 16.39 -13.94
N LEU A 410 -6.05 15.23 -14.59
CA LEU A 410 -4.92 14.43 -15.06
C LEU A 410 -4.08 15.21 -16.08
N ALA A 411 -2.77 15.00 -16.05
CA ALA A 411 -1.85 15.64 -16.97
C ALA A 411 -2.29 15.43 -18.43
N GLY A 412 -2.37 16.53 -19.20
CA GLY A 412 -2.81 16.52 -20.60
C GLY A 412 -4.27 16.95 -20.83
N ALA A 413 -5.09 17.10 -19.78
CA ALA A 413 -6.38 17.78 -19.86
C ALA A 413 -6.24 19.23 -19.33
N PRO A 414 -6.60 20.27 -20.12
CA PRO A 414 -6.45 21.66 -19.69
C PRO A 414 -7.59 22.05 -18.75
N GLY A 415 -7.37 21.99 -17.43
CA GLY A 415 -8.36 22.49 -16.48
C GLY A 415 -8.12 22.10 -15.03
N PHE A 416 -9.06 22.52 -14.19
CA PHE A 416 -9.18 22.15 -12.78
C PHE A 416 -10.65 21.97 -12.45
N LEU A 417 -10.92 21.08 -11.50
CA LEU A 417 -12.24 20.87 -10.94
C LEU A 417 -12.44 21.83 -9.77
N THR A 418 -13.70 22.10 -9.45
CA THR A 418 -14.05 22.81 -8.22
C THR A 418 -13.80 21.90 -7.03
N SER A 419 -13.67 22.51 -5.85
CA SER A 419 -13.42 21.78 -4.61
C SER A 419 -14.57 20.88 -4.17
N ASP A 420 -15.80 21.15 -4.60
CA ASP A 420 -16.98 20.28 -4.41
C ASP A 420 -17.05 19.13 -5.44
N SER A 421 -16.03 19.02 -6.30
CA SER A 421 -15.88 17.98 -7.32
C SER A 421 -14.48 17.37 -7.28
N GLY A 422 -13.88 17.32 -6.09
CA GLY A 422 -12.58 16.68 -5.92
C GLY A 422 -12.69 15.16 -6.07
N TRP A 423 -11.63 14.51 -6.55
CA TRP A 423 -11.64 13.08 -6.85
C TRP A 423 -10.53 12.31 -6.14
N GLU A 424 -10.80 11.04 -5.78
CA GLU A 424 -9.77 10.11 -5.29
C GLU A 424 -9.25 9.20 -6.40
N TYR A 425 -10.10 8.86 -7.37
CA TYR A 425 -9.74 8.06 -8.53
C TYR A 425 -10.07 8.76 -9.84
N ALA A 426 -9.28 8.49 -10.87
CA ALA A 426 -9.57 8.94 -12.21
C ALA A 426 -9.29 7.82 -13.21
N VAL A 427 -10.04 7.74 -14.29
CA VAL A 427 -9.83 6.76 -15.36
C VAL A 427 -9.68 7.51 -16.67
N ARG A 428 -8.49 7.45 -17.28
CA ARG A 428 -8.29 7.91 -18.65
C ARG A 428 -8.67 6.80 -19.62
N ILE A 429 -9.74 7.00 -20.35
CA ILE A 429 -10.35 6.03 -21.24
C ILE A 429 -10.03 6.46 -22.68
N THR A 430 -9.44 5.56 -23.45
CA THR A 430 -9.34 5.67 -24.91
C THR A 430 -10.16 4.54 -25.54
N LYS A 431 -10.25 4.55 -26.87
CA LYS A 431 -10.98 3.50 -27.62
C LYS A 431 -10.56 2.07 -27.26
N ASN A 432 -9.29 1.85 -26.91
CA ASN A 432 -8.72 0.51 -26.75
C ASN A 432 -8.19 0.21 -25.34
N LYS A 433 -8.05 1.22 -24.47
CA LYS A 433 -7.48 1.04 -23.14
C LYS A 433 -8.07 2.01 -22.13
N ALA A 434 -8.08 1.61 -20.87
CA ALA A 434 -8.39 2.45 -19.73
C ALA A 434 -7.19 2.47 -18.77
N LEU A 435 -6.79 3.65 -18.34
CA LEU A 435 -5.70 3.86 -17.39
C LEU A 435 -6.30 4.37 -16.09
N LEU A 436 -6.26 3.56 -15.04
CA LEU A 436 -6.74 3.93 -13.72
C LEU A 436 -5.65 4.67 -12.97
N TYR A 437 -5.98 5.86 -12.48
CA TYR A 437 -5.15 6.68 -11.63
C TYR A 437 -5.77 6.81 -10.24
N ARG A 438 -4.92 7.08 -9.26
CA ARG A 438 -5.32 7.43 -7.91
C ARG A 438 -4.59 8.69 -7.45
N HIS A 439 -5.32 9.54 -6.73
CA HIS A 439 -4.73 10.70 -6.09
C HIS A 439 -3.83 10.30 -4.89
N SER A 440 -2.67 10.95 -4.79
CA SER A 440 -1.70 10.83 -3.71
C SER A 440 -1.18 12.22 -3.30
N ALA A 441 -0.40 12.30 -2.22
CA ALA A 441 0.21 13.55 -1.77
C ALA A 441 1.14 14.20 -2.83
N GLU A 442 1.73 13.40 -3.73
CA GLU A 442 2.61 13.86 -4.81
C GLU A 442 1.86 14.15 -6.12
N GLY A 443 0.57 13.85 -6.20
CA GLY A 443 -0.27 14.01 -7.40
C GLY A 443 -0.95 12.71 -7.84
N ALA A 444 -1.37 12.66 -9.11
CA ALA A 444 -2.03 11.49 -9.69
C ALA A 444 -1.00 10.40 -10.03
N ALA A 445 -1.17 9.21 -9.46
CA ALA A 445 -0.30 8.06 -9.66
C ALA A 445 -1.02 6.97 -10.48
N LEU A 446 -0.34 6.33 -11.43
CA LEU A 446 -0.95 5.33 -12.33
C LEU A 446 -1.05 3.98 -11.61
N VAL A 447 -2.29 3.52 -11.41
CA VAL A 447 -2.58 2.32 -10.63
C VAL A 447 -2.67 1.06 -11.47
N SER A 448 -3.33 1.13 -12.63
CA SER A 448 -3.51 -0.04 -13.49
C SER A 448 -3.79 0.37 -14.93
N GLU A 449 -3.30 -0.44 -15.85
CA GLU A 449 -3.80 -0.47 -17.23
C GLU A 449 -4.89 -1.55 -17.32
N ILE A 450 -6.00 -1.24 -17.96
CA ILE A 450 -7.18 -2.10 -18.08
C ILE A 450 -7.56 -2.17 -19.56
N ASN A 451 -7.75 -3.40 -20.05
CA ASN A 451 -8.20 -3.62 -21.43
C ASN A 451 -9.67 -3.24 -21.58
N VAL A 452 -9.98 -2.48 -22.64
CA VAL A 452 -11.35 -2.15 -23.02
C VAL A 452 -11.88 -3.23 -23.96
N THR A 453 -13.05 -3.78 -23.64
CA THR A 453 -13.73 -4.79 -24.44
C THR A 453 -14.99 -4.18 -25.06
N GLY A 454 -14.88 -3.74 -26.32
CA GLY A 454 -15.97 -3.02 -26.98
C GLY A 454 -16.21 -1.65 -26.34
N SER A 455 -17.37 -1.46 -25.70
CA SER A 455 -17.75 -0.20 -25.04
C SER A 455 -17.61 -0.24 -23.52
N TYR A 456 -16.93 -1.25 -22.96
CA TYR A 456 -16.84 -1.39 -21.51
C TYR A 456 -15.49 -1.90 -21.04
N PHE A 457 -15.23 -1.67 -19.76
CA PHE A 457 -14.11 -2.27 -19.05
C PHE A 457 -14.53 -2.59 -17.62
N SER A 458 -13.74 -3.42 -16.96
CA SER A 458 -13.98 -3.85 -15.58
C SER A 458 -12.78 -3.47 -14.75
N ILE A 459 -13.01 -2.66 -13.70
CA ILE A 459 -12.00 -2.29 -12.71
C ILE A 459 -12.07 -3.34 -11.59
N PRO A 460 -11.07 -4.22 -11.44
CA PRO A 460 -11.08 -5.21 -10.37
C PRO A 460 -11.29 -4.57 -9.00
N ASN A 461 -12.06 -5.23 -8.12
CA ASN A 461 -12.29 -4.74 -6.78
C ASN A 461 -10.99 -4.56 -5.98
N ARG A 462 -9.86 -5.16 -6.36
CA ARG A 462 -8.58 -4.83 -5.69
C ARG A 462 -8.12 -3.38 -5.90
N TYR A 463 -8.67 -2.64 -6.87
CA TYR A 463 -8.28 -1.26 -7.16
C TYR A 463 -9.34 -0.24 -6.74
N LEU A 464 -10.61 -0.51 -7.04
CA LEU A 464 -11.74 0.36 -6.76
C LEU A 464 -12.89 -0.48 -6.19
N ARG A 465 -13.38 -0.15 -4.99
CA ARG A 465 -14.41 -0.93 -4.27
C ARG A 465 -15.51 -0.03 -3.76
N GLY A 466 -16.71 -0.56 -3.61
CA GLY A 466 -17.82 0.09 -2.92
C GLY A 466 -19.10 0.05 -3.76
N ASN A 467 -20.05 0.90 -3.42
CA ASN A 467 -21.28 1.05 -4.19
C ASN A 467 -21.21 2.30 -5.09
N PRO A 468 -21.12 2.14 -6.43
CA PRO A 468 -21.19 3.23 -7.41
C PRO A 468 -22.36 4.20 -7.23
N GLU A 469 -23.49 3.76 -6.66
CA GLU A 469 -24.63 4.65 -6.36
C GLU A 469 -24.30 5.77 -5.37
N ASN A 470 -23.22 5.61 -4.60
CA ASN A 470 -22.82 6.53 -3.55
C ASN A 470 -21.67 7.47 -3.94
N TRP A 471 -21.08 7.28 -5.13
CA TRP A 471 -19.96 8.09 -5.60
C TRP A 471 -20.44 9.33 -6.36
N GLY A 472 -19.57 10.32 -6.46
CA GLY A 472 -19.66 11.44 -7.38
C GLY A 472 -18.87 11.14 -8.66
N TYR A 473 -19.34 11.67 -9.78
CA TYR A 473 -18.74 11.42 -11.08
C TYR A 473 -18.61 12.71 -11.88
N GLN A 474 -17.43 12.95 -12.43
CA GLN A 474 -17.23 13.98 -13.45
C GLN A 474 -16.52 13.34 -14.62
N ALA A 475 -16.87 13.69 -15.85
CA ALA A 475 -16.14 13.23 -17.02
C ALA A 475 -15.87 14.38 -17.97
N VAL A 476 -14.66 14.41 -18.53
CA VAL A 476 -14.27 15.39 -19.55
C VAL A 476 -13.83 14.63 -20.80
N SER A 477 -14.30 15.01 -21.98
CA SER A 477 -13.74 14.50 -23.23
C SER A 477 -12.73 15.48 -23.78
N VAL A 478 -11.62 14.96 -24.30
CA VAL A 478 -10.51 15.75 -24.82
C VAL A 478 -10.24 15.36 -26.27
N SER A 479 -10.06 16.35 -27.14
CA SER A 479 -9.70 16.16 -28.55
C SER A 479 -8.20 15.89 -28.74
N GLN A 480 -7.80 15.51 -29.95
CA GLN A 480 -6.39 15.35 -30.32
C GLN A 480 -5.56 16.65 -30.17
N ASN A 481 -6.22 17.81 -30.25
CA ASN A 481 -5.60 19.11 -30.03
C ASN A 481 -5.49 19.46 -28.52
N LYS A 482 -5.82 18.52 -27.63
CA LYS A 482 -5.84 18.67 -26.18
C LYS A 482 -6.84 19.72 -25.69
N GLU A 483 -7.92 19.93 -26.42
CA GLU A 483 -9.02 20.81 -25.99
C GLU A 483 -10.13 19.98 -25.36
N ILE A 484 -10.73 20.47 -24.27
CA ILE A 484 -11.93 19.85 -23.70
C ILE A 484 -13.08 20.11 -24.68
N THR A 485 -13.69 19.03 -25.17
CA THR A 485 -14.78 19.07 -26.16
C THR A 485 -16.16 18.81 -25.57
N ASP A 486 -16.22 18.18 -24.40
CA ASP A 486 -17.46 17.91 -23.67
C ASP A 486 -17.16 17.75 -22.18
N PHE A 487 -18.19 17.97 -21.37
CA PHE A 487 -18.14 17.88 -19.93
C PHE A 487 -19.43 17.28 -19.37
N LEU A 488 -19.27 16.32 -18.47
CA LEU A 488 -20.34 15.68 -17.72
C LEU A 488 -20.06 15.88 -16.23
N ASN A 489 -21.07 16.33 -15.49
CA ASN A 489 -20.92 16.60 -14.07
C ASN A 489 -22.09 16.05 -13.26
N GLN A 490 -21.77 15.19 -12.31
CA GLN A 490 -22.63 14.77 -11.22
C GLN A 490 -21.97 15.22 -9.91
N THR A 491 -22.44 16.34 -9.35
CA THR A 491 -21.97 16.87 -8.07
C THR A 491 -22.84 16.38 -6.92
N SER A 492 -22.36 16.57 -5.69
CA SER A 492 -23.11 16.38 -4.45
C SER A 492 -24.46 17.12 -4.44
N LYS A 493 -24.56 18.26 -5.13
CA LYS A 493 -25.75 19.14 -5.19
C LYS A 493 -26.83 18.66 -6.18
N THR A 494 -26.45 18.03 -7.30
CA THR A 494 -27.41 17.51 -8.30
C THR A 494 -28.03 16.15 -7.91
N LYS A 495 -27.61 15.55 -6.78
CA LYS A 495 -28.11 14.27 -6.25
C LYS A 495 -29.48 14.36 -5.54
N SER A 496 -30.09 15.54 -5.44
CA SER A 496 -31.33 15.77 -4.67
C SER A 496 -32.59 14.99 -5.11
N ALA A 497 -32.49 14.02 -6.02
CA ALA A 497 -33.62 13.20 -6.48
C ALA A 497 -33.51 11.70 -6.20
N VAL A 498 -32.44 11.20 -5.56
CA VAL A 498 -32.38 9.75 -5.25
C VAL A 498 -31.92 9.43 -3.84
N LEU A 499 -32.89 9.48 -2.92
CA LEU A 499 -32.79 8.91 -1.58
C LEU A 499 -32.83 7.39 -1.68
N SER A 500 -31.64 6.76 -1.68
CA SER A 500 -31.52 5.32 -1.46
C SER A 500 -31.96 4.98 -0.03
N SER A 501 -32.84 3.99 0.11
CA SER A 501 -33.27 3.39 1.39
C SER A 501 -32.33 2.31 1.91
N LYS A 502 -31.12 2.17 1.32
CA LYS A 502 -30.12 1.17 1.70
C LYS A 502 -28.79 1.85 2.09
N PRO A 503 -28.12 1.36 3.15
CA PRO A 503 -26.95 2.01 3.73
C PRO A 503 -25.79 2.13 2.74
N VAL A 504 -25.09 3.26 2.86
CA VAL A 504 -23.97 3.68 2.02
C VAL A 504 -22.73 2.85 2.35
N GLN A 505 -22.43 1.84 1.52
CA GLN A 505 -21.17 1.08 1.61
C GLN A 505 -20.10 1.74 0.72
N LEU A 506 -19.10 2.37 1.35
CA LEU A 506 -17.95 3.02 0.69
C LEU A 506 -16.67 2.35 1.15
N THR A 507 -15.81 1.95 0.22
CA THR A 507 -14.54 1.31 0.56
C THR A 507 -13.38 2.06 -0.03
N ALA A 508 -12.49 2.53 0.84
CA ALA A 508 -11.05 2.64 0.71
C ALA A 508 -10.46 1.86 -0.49
N ILE A 509 -9.69 2.54 -1.35
CA ILE A 509 -8.26 2.80 -1.16
C ILE A 509 -7.41 1.51 -1.18
N ARG A 510 -6.91 1.16 -2.38
CA ARG A 510 -5.61 0.46 -2.59
C ARG A 510 -4.74 1.30 -3.54
N ILE A 511 -3.55 1.71 -3.09
CA ILE A 511 -2.50 2.37 -3.90
C ILE A 511 -1.53 1.27 -4.35
N GLN A 512 -1.34 1.15 -5.65
CA GLN A 512 -0.08 0.83 -6.33
C GLN A 512 -0.29 1.28 -7.78
N LYS A 513 0.50 2.16 -8.41
CA LYS A 513 1.82 2.71 -8.06
C LYS A 513 1.84 4.23 -8.14
#